data_AF-A0AAW2FUH0-F1
#
_entry.id   AF-A0AAW2FUH0-F1
#
_cell.length_a   1.000
_cell.length_b   1.000
_cell.length_c   1.000
_cell.angle_alpha   90.00
_cell.angle_beta   90.00
_cell.angle_gamma   90.00
#
_symmetry.space_group_name_H-M   'P 1'
#
loop_
_entity.id
_entity.type
_entity.pdbx_description
1 polymer ?
#
loop_
_entity_poly.entity_id
_entity_poly.type
_entity_poly.pdbx_seq_one_letter_code
_entity_poly.pdbx_strand_id
1 'polypeptide(L)'
;MNLKKKSNYHITDIIASSKCEPPNYDETVYRELVLILRKHQMSIEYVGMLESLYSMYSFSMILLHFIVMSLVGVQVINFMSEKTILVRYLAMVIGGFIHLLVLSFPGQEIIDHSSEVFHKAYNMMWYKTSRKTTKLLSILLYRSLEPCVLTAGKIYVLSFQNYASVMQATFSYFTTLTSFQS
;
A
#
# COMPACT_ATOMS: atom_id res chain seq x y z
N MET A 1 -10.64 62.87 -35.72
CA MET A 1 -11.12 61.46 -35.72
C MET A 1 -10.04 60.42 -35.34
N ASN A 2 -9.00 60.78 -34.54
CA ASN A 2 -7.84 59.87 -34.29
C ASN A 2 -7.51 59.56 -32.82
N LEU A 3 -8.24 60.11 -31.82
CA LEU A 3 -7.93 59.88 -30.40
C LEU A 3 -8.62 58.62 -29.83
N LYS A 4 -9.75 58.19 -30.39
CA LYS A 4 -10.49 57.00 -29.91
C LYS A 4 -9.86 55.68 -30.37
N LYS A 5 -9.15 55.69 -31.51
CA LYS A 5 -8.34 54.56 -31.96
C LYS A 5 -7.14 54.41 -30.99
N LYS A 6 -6.49 55.54 -30.64
CA LYS A 6 -5.57 55.83 -29.50
C LYS A 6 -5.55 54.80 -28.36
N SER A 7 -6.71 54.77 -27.73
CA SER A 7 -6.97 54.10 -26.47
C SER A 7 -7.34 52.63 -26.64
N ASN A 8 -7.86 52.24 -27.81
CA ASN A 8 -8.29 50.86 -28.04
C ASN A 8 -7.10 49.93 -28.22
N TYR A 9 -6.01 50.38 -28.86
CA TYR A 9 -4.81 49.54 -29.01
C TYR A 9 -4.09 49.29 -27.67
N HIS A 10 -3.99 50.31 -26.81
CA HIS A 10 -3.43 50.13 -25.46
C HIS A 10 -4.30 49.21 -24.59
N ILE A 11 -5.63 49.29 -24.71
CA ILE A 11 -6.53 48.40 -23.98
C ILE A 11 -6.45 46.96 -24.52
N THR A 12 -6.32 46.75 -25.83
CA THR A 12 -6.14 45.41 -26.39
C THR A 12 -4.78 44.80 -26.05
N ASP A 13 -3.72 45.61 -25.94
CA ASP A 13 -2.38 45.13 -25.55
C ASP A 13 -2.31 44.77 -24.05
N ILE A 14 -3.00 45.52 -23.18
CA ILE A 14 -3.12 45.20 -21.74
C ILE A 14 -3.98 43.93 -21.54
N ILE A 15 -5.06 43.77 -22.32
CA ILE A 15 -5.89 42.55 -22.28
C ILE A 15 -5.13 41.35 -22.85
N ALA A 16 -4.29 41.54 -23.88
CA ALA A 16 -3.45 40.48 -24.43
C ALA A 16 -2.31 40.07 -23.47
N SER A 17 -1.68 41.02 -22.76
CA SER A 17 -0.68 40.69 -21.73
C SER A 17 -1.31 40.03 -20.50
N SER A 18 -2.54 40.43 -20.13
CA SER A 18 -3.33 39.80 -19.06
C SER A 18 -3.78 38.37 -19.38
N LYS A 19 -3.80 37.98 -20.66
CA LYS A 19 -4.31 36.66 -21.12
C LYS A 19 -3.21 35.68 -21.51
N CYS A 20 -1.95 36.11 -21.44
CA CYS A 20 -0.76 35.28 -21.65
C CYS A 20 -0.08 34.83 -20.35
N GLU A 21 -0.67 35.10 -19.18
CA GLU A 21 -0.28 34.43 -17.94
C GLU A 21 -1.15 33.17 -17.81
N PRO A 22 -0.57 31.96 -17.80
CA PRO A 22 -1.34 30.76 -17.47
C PRO A 22 -2.01 31.01 -16.09
N PRO A 23 -3.23 30.51 -15.85
CA PRO A 23 -3.87 30.64 -14.54
C PRO A 23 -2.85 30.20 -13.49
N ASN A 24 -2.43 31.16 -12.66
CA ASN A 24 -1.35 31.10 -11.68
C ASN A 24 -0.87 29.65 -11.42
N TYR A 25 0.19 29.23 -12.14
CA TYR A 25 0.71 27.85 -12.12
C TYR A 25 0.94 27.38 -10.69
N ASP A 26 1.41 28.27 -9.80
CA ASP A 26 1.59 28.00 -8.38
C ASP A 26 0.27 27.75 -7.64
N GLU A 27 -0.83 28.44 -7.96
CA GLU A 27 -2.15 28.21 -7.35
C GLU A 27 -2.76 26.87 -7.79
N THR A 28 -2.57 26.48 -9.05
CA THR A 28 -3.04 25.18 -9.54
C THR A 28 -2.29 24.03 -8.86
N VAL A 29 -0.96 24.15 -8.77
CA VAL A 29 -0.10 23.18 -8.06
C VAL A 29 -0.42 23.14 -6.57
N TYR A 30 -0.67 24.29 -5.94
CA TYR A 30 -1.07 24.38 -4.54
C TYR A 30 -2.40 23.66 -4.29
N ARG A 31 -3.42 23.89 -5.13
CA ARG A 31 -4.73 23.26 -5.00
C ARG A 31 -4.65 21.74 -5.17
N GLU A 32 -3.91 21.25 -6.15
CA GLU A 32 -3.66 19.81 -6.33
C GLU A 32 -2.96 19.20 -5.11
N LEU A 33 -1.93 19.87 -4.57
CA LEU A 33 -1.23 19.40 -3.38
C LEU A 33 -2.15 19.33 -2.16
N VAL A 34 -3.01 20.34 -1.96
CA VAL A 34 -4.00 20.34 -0.87
C VAL A 34 -5.01 19.19 -1.04
N LEU A 35 -5.43 18.89 -2.27
CA LEU A 35 -6.31 17.75 -2.55
C LEU A 35 -5.62 16.41 -2.25
N ILE A 36 -4.36 16.24 -2.64
CA ILE A 36 -3.57 15.04 -2.36
C ILE A 36 -3.38 14.87 -0.84
N LEU A 37 -3.01 15.95 -0.14
CA LEU A 37 -2.89 15.95 1.31
C LEU A 37 -4.19 15.53 2.00
N ARG A 38 -5.33 16.09 1.57
CA ARG A 38 -6.63 15.74 2.14
C ARG A 38 -6.99 14.28 1.88
N LYS A 39 -6.76 13.78 0.67
CA LYS A 39 -6.97 12.36 0.31
C LYS A 39 -6.07 11.43 1.11
N HIS A 40 -4.79 11.78 1.26
CA HIS A 40 -3.83 11.02 2.05
C HIS A 40 -4.25 10.99 3.53
N GLN A 41 -4.66 12.12 4.10
CA GLN A 41 -5.16 12.19 5.47
C GLN A 41 -6.40 11.31 5.70
N MET A 42 -7.37 11.36 4.79
CA MET A 42 -8.54 10.46 4.84
C MET A 42 -8.12 9.00 4.71
N SER A 43 -7.18 8.69 3.82
CA SER A 43 -6.69 7.32 3.63
C SER A 43 -6.02 6.77 4.89
N ILE A 44 -5.20 7.59 5.58
CA ILE A 44 -4.60 7.22 6.87
C ILE A 44 -5.68 6.92 7.91
N GLU A 45 -6.72 7.76 7.99
CA GLU A 45 -7.82 7.56 8.93
C GLU A 45 -8.60 6.25 8.63
N TYR A 46 -8.89 5.99 7.35
CA TYR A 46 -9.51 4.74 6.90
C TYR A 46 -8.65 3.52 7.21
N VAL A 47 -7.33 3.61 6.97
CA VAL A 47 -6.41 2.50 7.28
C VAL A 47 -6.33 2.28 8.79
N GLY A 48 -6.35 3.33 9.63
CA GLY A 48 -6.39 3.17 11.08
C GLY A 48 -7.68 2.49 11.56
N MET A 49 -8.84 2.85 10.98
CA MET A 49 -10.09 2.16 11.25
C MET A 49 -10.04 0.70 10.78
N LEU A 50 -9.55 0.45 9.57
CA LEU A 50 -9.38 -0.89 9.02
C LEU A 50 -8.43 -1.72 9.87
N GLU A 51 -7.30 -1.17 10.32
CA GLU A 51 -6.34 -1.86 11.17
C GLU A 51 -7.00 -2.31 12.46
N SER A 52 -7.82 -1.47 13.11
CA SER A 52 -8.50 -1.84 14.36
C SER A 52 -9.42 -3.06 14.20
N LEU A 53 -10.18 -3.14 13.10
CA LEU A 53 -11.09 -4.24 12.79
C LEU A 53 -10.33 -5.47 12.29
N TYR A 54 -9.40 -5.24 11.38
CA TYR A 54 -8.64 -6.27 10.68
C TYR A 54 -7.61 -6.93 11.59
N SER A 55 -7.11 -6.24 12.61
CA SER A 55 -6.14 -6.81 13.56
C SER A 55 -6.74 -7.98 14.33
N MET A 56 -7.94 -7.81 14.89
CA MET A 56 -8.64 -8.87 15.63
C MET A 56 -9.15 -9.97 14.69
N TYR A 57 -9.72 -9.59 13.54
CA TYR A 57 -10.17 -10.54 12.53
C TYR A 57 -9.02 -11.43 12.03
N SER A 58 -7.91 -10.82 11.60
CA SER A 58 -6.76 -11.56 11.06
C SER A 58 -6.11 -12.45 12.11
N PHE A 59 -6.05 -11.99 13.36
CA PHE A 59 -5.56 -12.83 14.46
C PHE A 59 -6.41 -14.09 14.63
N SER A 60 -7.74 -13.94 14.67
CA SER A 60 -8.65 -15.08 14.78
C SER A 60 -8.56 -16.04 13.58
N MET A 61 -8.41 -15.50 12.37
CA MET A 61 -8.26 -16.30 11.15
C MET A 61 -6.94 -17.06 11.11
N ILE A 62 -5.84 -16.44 11.55
CA ILE A 62 -4.54 -17.11 11.65
C ILE A 62 -4.61 -18.25 12.67
N LEU A 63 -5.22 -18.04 13.84
CA LEU A 63 -5.40 -19.09 14.84
C LEU A 63 -6.20 -20.27 14.28
N LEU A 64 -7.34 -19.99 13.62
CA LEU A 64 -8.14 -21.03 12.97
C LEU A 64 -7.33 -21.77 11.91
N HIS A 65 -6.55 -21.04 11.11
CA HIS A 65 -5.70 -21.63 10.09
C HIS A 65 -4.66 -22.60 10.67
N PHE A 66 -3.99 -22.23 11.77
CA PHE A 66 -3.08 -23.13 12.48
C PHE A 66 -3.78 -24.39 13.01
N ILE A 67 -5.00 -24.27 13.56
CA ILE A 67 -5.78 -25.42 14.02
C ILE A 67 -6.11 -26.36 12.86
N VAL A 68 -6.60 -25.82 11.73
CA VAL A 68 -6.92 -26.62 10.54
C VAL A 68 -5.67 -27.31 9.99
N MET A 69 -4.54 -26.61 9.91
CA MET A 69 -3.28 -27.19 9.43
C MET A 69 -2.77 -28.30 10.36
N SER A 70 -2.91 -28.14 11.68
CA SER A 70 -2.58 -29.19 12.65
C SER A 70 -3.43 -30.44 12.45
N LEU A 71 -4.76 -30.28 12.28
CA LEU A 71 -5.66 -31.39 12.00
C LEU A 71 -5.29 -32.09 10.68
N VAL A 72 -5.04 -31.33 9.62
CA VAL A 72 -4.57 -31.88 8.33
C VAL A 72 -3.27 -32.66 8.50
N GLY A 73 -2.31 -32.16 9.29
CA GLY A 73 -1.06 -32.87 9.59
C GLY A 73 -1.27 -34.23 10.25
N VAL A 74 -2.16 -34.31 11.25
CA VAL A 74 -2.51 -35.59 11.90
C VAL A 74 -3.15 -36.56 10.90
N GLN A 75 -4.05 -36.06 10.05
CA GLN A 75 -4.72 -36.89 9.04
C GLN A 75 -3.74 -37.41 7.99
N VAL A 76 -2.76 -36.61 7.58
CA VAL A 76 -1.70 -37.06 6.66
C VAL A 76 -0.97 -38.26 7.24
N ILE A 77 -0.55 -38.21 8.51
CA ILE A 77 0.17 -39.31 9.19
C ILE A 77 -0.68 -40.58 9.25
N ASN A 78 -1.97 -40.46 9.56
CA ASN A 78 -2.85 -41.62 9.70
C ASN A 78 -3.15 -42.33 8.37
N PHE A 79 -3.17 -41.60 7.25
CA PHE A 79 -3.56 -42.13 5.93
C PHE A 79 -2.42 -42.15 4.91
N MET A 80 -1.16 -42.15 5.35
CA MET A 80 0.05 -42.14 4.49
C MET A 80 0.08 -43.25 3.43
N SER A 81 -0.59 -44.38 3.67
CA SER A 81 -0.58 -45.56 2.78
C SER A 81 -1.44 -45.35 1.52
N GLU A 82 -2.47 -44.50 1.60
CA GLU A 82 -3.43 -44.32 0.50
C GLU A 82 -3.08 -43.11 -0.37
N LYS A 83 -2.56 -43.39 -1.57
CA LYS A 83 -2.12 -42.35 -2.53
C LYS A 83 -3.22 -41.33 -2.87
N THR A 84 -4.47 -41.76 -2.99
CA THR A 84 -5.61 -40.88 -3.30
C THR A 84 -5.87 -39.88 -2.17
N ILE A 85 -5.74 -40.33 -0.92
CA ILE A 85 -5.94 -39.49 0.26
C ILE A 85 -4.78 -38.51 0.42
N LEU A 86 -3.55 -38.95 0.17
CA LEU A 86 -2.36 -38.10 0.19
C LEU A 86 -2.46 -36.92 -0.77
N VAL A 87 -2.91 -37.15 -2.02
CA VAL A 87 -3.08 -36.08 -3.02
C VAL A 87 -4.09 -35.03 -2.54
N ARG A 88 -5.19 -35.46 -1.89
CA ARG A 88 -6.19 -34.54 -1.34
C ARG A 88 -5.61 -33.64 -0.24
N TYR A 89 -4.82 -34.20 0.67
CA TYR A 89 -4.19 -33.42 1.73
C TYR A 89 -3.11 -32.47 1.21
N LEU A 90 -2.32 -32.89 0.22
CA LEU A 90 -1.40 -31.99 -0.47
C LEU A 90 -2.13 -30.79 -1.10
N ALA A 91 -3.27 -31.03 -1.74
CA ALA A 91 -4.10 -29.95 -2.29
C ALA A 91 -4.64 -29.02 -1.19
N MET A 92 -5.04 -29.56 -0.03
CA MET A 92 -5.47 -28.74 1.12
C MET A 92 -4.33 -27.88 1.68
N VAL A 93 -3.11 -28.41 1.77
CA VAL A 93 -1.92 -27.66 2.23
C VAL A 93 -1.61 -26.51 1.27
N ILE A 94 -1.63 -26.77 -0.05
CA ILE A 94 -1.44 -25.73 -1.08
C ILE A 94 -2.54 -24.66 -0.96
N GLY A 95 -3.80 -25.07 -0.83
CA GLY A 95 -4.92 -24.17 -0.62
C GLY A 95 -4.78 -23.33 0.65
N GLY A 96 -4.22 -23.92 1.72
CA GLY A 96 -3.91 -23.22 2.96
C GLY A 96 -2.88 -22.10 2.77
N PHE A 97 -1.79 -22.38 2.03
CA PHE A 97 -0.80 -21.36 1.70
C PHE A 97 -1.36 -20.24 0.82
N ILE A 98 -2.24 -20.57 -0.13
CA ILE A 98 -2.95 -19.59 -0.96
C ILE A 98 -3.85 -18.71 -0.08
N HIS A 99 -4.60 -19.32 0.85
CA HIS A 99 -5.45 -18.56 1.78
C HIS A 99 -4.65 -17.57 2.62
N LEU A 100 -3.49 -17.97 3.14
CA LEU A 100 -2.60 -17.09 3.89
C LEU A 100 -2.03 -15.95 3.02
N LEU A 101 -1.72 -16.23 1.75
CA LEU A 101 -1.28 -15.22 0.77
C LEU A 101 -2.38 -14.19 0.50
N VAL A 102 -3.62 -14.63 0.27
CA VAL A 102 -4.77 -13.75 0.08
C VAL A 102 -5.02 -12.88 1.31
N LEU A 103 -4.85 -13.42 2.52
CA LEU A 103 -5.00 -12.64 3.75
C LEU A 103 -3.95 -11.53 3.89
N SER A 104 -2.74 -11.75 3.34
CA SER A 104 -1.62 -10.81 3.37
C SER A 104 -1.64 -9.79 2.21
N PHE A 105 -2.38 -10.07 1.14
CA PHE A 105 -2.53 -9.20 -0.03
C PHE A 105 -2.96 -7.76 0.30
N PRO A 106 -4.07 -7.51 1.04
CA PRO A 106 -4.49 -6.14 1.34
C PRO A 106 -3.49 -5.38 2.20
N GLY A 107 -2.75 -6.08 3.07
CA GLY A 107 -1.67 -5.49 3.86
C GLY A 107 -0.53 -4.99 2.98
N GLN A 108 -0.12 -5.78 1.99
CA GLN A 108 0.89 -5.38 1.03
C GLN A 108 0.43 -4.21 0.16
N GLU A 109 -0.80 -4.26 -0.37
CA GLU A 109 -1.32 -3.21 -1.24
C GLU A 109 -1.30 -1.84 -0.53
N ILE A 110 -1.64 -1.80 0.77
CA ILE A 110 -1.60 -0.58 1.57
C ILE A 110 -0.16 -0.08 1.78
N ILE A 111 0.79 -0.98 2.02
CA ILE A 111 2.22 -0.62 2.17
C ILE A 111 2.75 -0.03 0.86
N ASP A 112 2.46 -0.68 -0.27
CA ASP A 112 2.96 -0.29 -1.59
C ASP A 112 2.40 1.08 -2.00
N HIS A 113 1.08 1.29 -1.85
CA HIS A 113 0.45 2.58 -2.14
C HIS A 113 0.96 3.70 -1.21
N SER A 114 1.20 3.39 0.07
CA SER A 114 1.75 4.37 1.01
C SER A 114 3.16 4.82 0.60
N SER A 115 4.00 3.89 0.12
CA SER A 115 5.35 4.19 -0.36
C SER A 115 5.35 4.98 -1.67
N GLU A 116 4.43 4.68 -2.59
CA GLU A 116 4.33 5.38 -3.87
C GLU A 116 4.01 6.87 -3.70
N VAL A 117 3.16 7.23 -2.73
CA VAL A 117 2.83 8.62 -2.40
C VAL A 117 4.09 9.38 -1.98
N PHE A 118 4.93 8.77 -1.14
CA PHE A 118 6.21 9.35 -0.72
C PHE A 118 7.14 9.58 -1.93
N HIS A 119 7.32 8.58 -2.78
CA HIS A 119 8.19 8.68 -3.97
C HIS A 119 7.72 9.76 -4.95
N LYS A 120 6.42 9.84 -5.21
CA LYS A 120 5.84 10.88 -6.08
C LYS A 120 5.98 12.27 -5.49
N ALA A 121 5.75 12.43 -4.18
CA ALA A 121 5.94 13.70 -3.50
C ALA A 121 7.42 14.14 -3.48
N TYR A 122 8.36 13.19 -3.34
CA TYR A 122 9.79 13.46 -3.36
C TYR A 122 10.29 13.92 -4.73
N ASN A 123 9.81 13.30 -5.82
CA ASN A 123 10.22 13.64 -7.19
C ASN A 123 9.58 14.92 -7.74
N MET A 124 8.71 15.58 -6.98
CA MET A 124 8.16 16.88 -7.35
C MET A 124 9.27 17.95 -7.43
N MET A 125 9.21 18.88 -8.39
CA MET A 125 10.13 20.02 -8.48
C MET A 125 9.85 21.06 -7.37
N TRP A 126 10.00 20.67 -6.11
CA TRP A 126 9.70 21.46 -4.90
C TRP A 126 10.44 22.80 -4.83
N TYR A 127 11.58 22.89 -5.52
CA TYR A 127 12.44 24.08 -5.61
C TYR A 127 11.94 25.12 -6.62
N LYS A 128 11.00 24.77 -7.51
CA LYS A 128 10.39 25.69 -8.49
C LYS A 128 9.02 26.21 -8.06
N THR A 129 8.60 25.88 -6.86
CA THR A 129 7.24 26.04 -6.37
C THR A 129 7.21 27.09 -5.25
N SER A 130 6.09 27.80 -5.11
CA SER A 130 5.91 28.81 -4.05
C SER A 130 6.24 28.30 -2.64
N ARG A 131 6.80 29.17 -1.79
CA ARG A 131 7.22 28.87 -0.41
C ARG A 131 6.10 28.29 0.47
N LYS A 132 4.84 28.69 0.21
CA LYS A 132 3.66 28.14 0.90
C LYS A 132 3.47 26.66 0.57
N THR A 133 3.56 26.31 -0.70
CA THR A 133 3.40 24.95 -1.23
C THR A 133 4.57 24.05 -0.82
N THR A 134 5.81 24.55 -0.84
CA THR A 134 6.98 23.80 -0.34
C THR A 134 6.82 23.39 1.13
N LYS A 135 6.29 24.29 1.98
CA LYS A 135 6.05 23.98 3.39
C LYS A 135 5.00 22.87 3.59
N LEU A 136 3.92 22.90 2.81
CA LEU A 136 2.90 21.85 2.80
C LEU A 136 3.45 20.52 2.30
N LEU A 137 4.28 20.54 1.26
CA LEU A 137 4.94 19.35 0.74
C LEU A 137 5.87 18.72 1.77
N SER A 138 6.64 19.52 2.52
CA SER A 138 7.49 18.99 3.61
C SER A 138 6.67 18.28 4.69
N ILE A 139 5.49 18.79 5.04
CA ILE A 139 4.59 18.14 6.00
C ILE A 139 4.05 16.83 5.41
N LEU A 140 3.63 16.82 4.14
CA LEU A 140 3.20 15.60 3.45
C LEU A 140 4.31 14.54 3.48
N LEU A 141 5.53 14.95 3.11
CA LEU A 141 6.69 14.07 3.02
C LEU A 141 6.98 13.42 4.38
N TYR A 142 7.01 14.24 5.44
CA TYR A 142 7.21 13.78 6.81
C TYR A 142 6.13 12.80 7.28
N ARG A 143 4.86 13.03 6.91
CA ARG A 143 3.78 12.10 7.26
C ARG A 143 3.79 10.81 6.44
N SER A 144 4.20 10.87 5.17
CA SER A 144 4.28 9.70 4.28
C SER A 144 5.52 8.83 4.51
N LEU A 145 6.47 9.30 5.32
CA LEU A 145 7.66 8.55 5.73
C LEU A 145 7.32 7.34 6.61
N GLU A 146 6.20 7.40 7.34
CA GLU A 146 5.69 6.29 8.13
C GLU A 146 4.69 5.51 7.26
N PRO A 147 5.08 4.35 6.70
CA PRO A 147 4.18 3.57 5.88
C PRO A 147 3.00 3.10 6.72
N CYS A 148 1.79 3.16 6.16
CA CYS A 148 0.65 2.52 6.79
C CYS A 148 0.82 1.00 6.71
N VAL A 149 0.76 0.30 7.84
CA VAL A 149 1.00 -1.14 7.93
C VAL A 149 -0.19 -1.81 8.60
N LEU A 150 -0.69 -2.90 8.00
CA LEU A 150 -1.67 -3.77 8.63
C LEU A 150 -0.96 -4.86 9.43
N THR A 151 -1.31 -4.97 10.70
CA THR A 151 -0.79 -5.98 11.60
C THR A 151 -1.88 -6.93 12.09
N ALA A 152 -1.63 -8.23 12.02
CA ALA A 152 -2.46 -9.23 12.69
C ALA A 152 -2.08 -9.27 14.18
N GLY A 153 -3.01 -8.88 15.04
CA GLY A 153 -2.83 -8.84 16.50
C GLY A 153 -1.64 -8.00 16.99
N LYS A 154 -1.12 -7.05 16.20
CA LYS A 154 0.12 -6.28 16.45
C LYS A 154 1.42 -7.11 16.55
N ILE A 155 1.36 -8.40 16.22
CA ILE A 155 2.50 -9.32 16.33
C ILE A 155 3.04 -9.68 14.95
N TYR A 156 2.16 -9.82 13.96
CA TYR A 156 2.54 -10.22 12.61
C TYR A 156 2.17 -9.14 11.59
N VAL A 157 3.18 -8.60 10.91
CA VAL A 157 2.97 -7.68 9.78
C VAL A 157 2.50 -8.49 8.57
N LEU A 158 1.37 -8.08 8.01
CA LEU A 158 0.78 -8.69 6.82
C LEU A 158 1.47 -8.14 5.58
N SER A 159 2.57 -8.78 5.18
CA SER A 159 3.34 -8.43 4.00
C SER A 159 3.79 -9.66 3.23
N PHE A 160 4.04 -9.52 1.93
CA PHE A 160 4.59 -10.60 1.12
C PHE A 160 6.00 -10.99 1.56
N GLN A 161 6.76 -10.04 2.11
CA GLN A 161 8.10 -10.32 2.66
C GLN A 161 8.03 -11.27 3.86
N ASN A 162 7.09 -11.05 4.78
CA ASN A 162 6.87 -11.95 5.91
C ASN A 162 6.34 -13.31 5.44
N TYR A 163 5.42 -13.34 4.48
CA TYR A 163 4.94 -14.59 3.88
C TYR A 163 6.08 -15.40 3.24
N ALA A 164 6.91 -14.75 2.42
CA ALA A 164 8.06 -15.39 1.76
C ALA A 164 9.06 -15.95 2.77
N SER A 165 9.33 -15.21 3.85
CA SER A 165 10.21 -15.65 4.93
C SER A 165 9.68 -16.92 5.61
N VAL A 166 8.37 -16.98 5.88
CA VAL A 166 7.72 -18.18 6.44
C VAL A 166 7.76 -19.36 5.47
N MET A 167 7.55 -19.12 4.17
CA MET A 167 7.66 -20.17 3.14
C MET A 167 9.08 -20.72 3.08
N GLN A 168 10.09 -19.85 3.04
CA GLN A 168 11.50 -20.24 3.00
C GLN A 168 11.88 -21.07 4.23
N ALA A 169 11.46 -20.66 5.42
CA ALA A 169 11.68 -21.42 6.66
C ALA A 169 11.01 -22.80 6.60
N THR A 170 9.79 -22.88 6.08
CA THR A 170 9.03 -24.14 5.92
C THR A 170 9.72 -25.10 4.96
N PHE A 171 10.14 -24.62 3.78
CA PHE A 171 10.90 -25.44 2.82
C PHE A 171 12.25 -25.88 3.39
N SER A 172 12.93 -25.01 4.13
CA SER A 172 14.19 -25.36 4.79
C SER A 172 13.98 -26.47 5.82
N TYR A 173 12.94 -26.36 6.66
CA TYR A 173 12.55 -27.39 7.62
C TYR A 173 12.19 -28.72 6.95
N PHE A 174 11.44 -28.67 5.86
CA PHE A 174 11.08 -29.86 5.11
C PHE A 174 12.33 -30.53 4.53
N THR A 175 13.22 -29.73 3.92
CA THR A 175 14.48 -30.21 3.33
C THR A 175 15.37 -30.86 4.39
N THR A 176 15.55 -30.24 5.55
CA THR A 176 16.35 -30.82 6.63
C THR A 176 15.75 -32.12 7.15
N LEU A 177 14.43 -32.18 7.37
CA LEU A 177 13.75 -33.42 7.76
C LEU A 177 13.95 -34.54 6.74
N THR A 178 13.83 -34.26 5.44
CA THR A 178 14.08 -35.26 4.39
C THR A 178 15.53 -35.73 4.37
N SER A 179 16.49 -34.83 4.65
CA SER A 179 17.91 -35.18 4.72
C SER A 179 18.26 -36.10 5.89
N PHE A 180 17.53 -36.05 7.01
CA PHE A 180 17.73 -36.97 8.14
C PHE A 180 17.08 -38.35 7.92
N GLN A 181 16.12 -38.46 6.99
CA GLN A 181 15.51 -39.73 6.60
C GLN A 181 16.25 -40.43 5.45
N SER A 182 17.25 -39.79 4.86
CA SER A 182 18.12 -40.32 3.79
C SER A 182 19.36 -40.99 4.38
#